data_AF-A0A317XK73-F1
#
_entry.id   AF-A0A317XK73-F1
#
_cell.length_a   1.000
_cell.length_b   1.000
_cell.length_c   1.000
_cell.angle_alpha   90.00
_cell.angle_beta   90.00
_cell.angle_gamma   90.00
#
_symmetry.space_group_name_H-M   'P 1'
#
loop_
_entity.id
_entity.type
_entity.pdbx_description
1 polymer ?
#
loop_
_entity_poly.entity_id
_entity_poly.type
_entity_poly.pdbx_seq_one_letter_code
_entity_poly.pdbx_strand_id
1 'polypeptide(L)'
;MADNTTPEVDFDNVIDRLLEVRGSRPDKPMHMEEYEIKYLCLKARDIFINQPILLELEAAIKICGDIHGQYYDLLRLFEHGSFPPEADYLFLGDYSDRGKQSLEIICLLLAY
;
A
#
# COMPACT_ATOMS: atom_id res chain seq x y z
N MET A 1 23.12 26.11 -3.97
CA MET A 1 23.49 24.84 -3.33
C MET A 1 22.61 24.73 -2.10
N ALA A 2 21.42 24.15 -2.24
CA ALA A 2 20.56 23.84 -1.10
C ALA A 2 20.81 22.37 -0.79
N ASP A 3 21.39 22.13 0.38
CA ASP A 3 21.52 20.80 0.96
C ASP A 3 20.12 20.31 1.31
N ASN A 4 19.46 19.64 0.36
CA ASN A 4 18.18 18.98 0.57
C ASN A 4 18.49 17.64 1.25
N THR A 5 18.75 17.69 2.54
CA THR A 5 18.68 16.52 3.42
C THR A 5 17.21 16.10 3.45
N THR A 6 16.80 15.33 2.44
CA THR A 6 15.49 14.64 2.48
C THR A 6 15.43 13.87 3.79
N PRO A 7 14.43 14.10 4.64
CA PRO A 7 14.30 13.34 5.88
C PRO A 7 14.26 11.84 5.54
N GLU A 8 15.01 11.07 6.32
CA GLU A 8 15.03 9.62 6.19
C GLU A 8 13.62 9.08 6.47
N VAL A 9 13.09 8.29 5.54
CA VAL A 9 11.74 7.71 5.68
C VAL A 9 11.85 6.43 6.48
N ASP A 10 11.25 6.43 7.66
CA ASP A 10 11.06 5.24 8.48
C ASP A 10 9.90 4.40 7.90
N PHE A 11 10.26 3.36 7.16
CA PHE A 11 9.30 2.53 6.43
C PHE A 11 8.36 1.73 7.35
N ASP A 12 8.90 1.21 8.45
CA ASP A 12 8.13 0.43 9.42
C ASP A 12 7.12 1.35 10.12
N ASN A 13 7.52 2.58 10.47
CA ASN A 13 6.61 3.57 11.03
C ASN A 13 5.44 3.92 10.09
N VAL A 14 5.72 4.01 8.78
CA VAL A 14 4.68 4.30 7.77
C VAL A 14 3.66 3.15 7.72
N ILE A 15 4.13 1.89 7.70
CA ILE A 15 3.25 0.71 7.71
C ILE A 15 2.42 0.67 8.99
N ASP A 16 3.04 0.89 10.16
CA ASP A 16 2.35 0.88 11.45
C ASP A 16 1.21 1.91 11.46
N ARG A 17 1.47 3.14 11.00
CA ARG A 17 0.46 4.21 10.90
C ARG A 17 -0.68 3.84 9.96
N LEU A 18 -0.38 3.21 8.82
CA LEU A 18 -1.39 2.71 7.89
C LEU A 18 -2.26 1.64 8.55
N LEU A 19 -1.67 0.75 9.33
CA LEU A 19 -2.37 -0.36 9.97
C LEU A 19 -3.12 0.02 11.26
N GLU A 20 -2.75 1.10 11.95
CA GLU A 20 -3.43 1.58 13.17
C GLU A 20 -4.89 1.98 12.93
N VAL A 21 -5.24 2.32 11.69
CA VAL A 21 -6.59 2.74 11.31
C VAL A 21 -7.61 1.59 11.49
N ARG A 22 -7.15 0.33 11.52
CA ARG A 22 -7.97 -0.88 11.78
C ARG A 22 -8.83 -0.78 13.06
N GLY A 23 -8.28 -0.22 14.13
CA GLY A 23 -8.96 -0.08 15.42
C GLY A 23 -9.80 1.19 15.54
N SER A 24 -9.83 2.03 14.50
CA SER A 24 -10.45 3.35 14.51
C SER A 24 -11.81 3.35 13.81
N ARG A 25 -12.54 4.47 13.92
CA ARG A 25 -13.80 4.66 13.19
C ARG A 25 -13.54 4.66 11.67
N PRO A 26 -14.39 4.00 10.86
CA PRO A 26 -14.43 4.18 9.42
C PRO A 26 -14.33 5.65 9.04
N ASP A 27 -13.48 5.98 8.07
CA ASP A 27 -13.13 7.35 7.63
C ASP A 27 -12.17 8.16 8.53
N LYS A 28 -11.47 7.56 9.51
CA LYS A 28 -10.37 8.28 10.19
C LYS A 28 -9.30 8.66 9.14
N PRO A 29 -9.02 9.97 8.94
CA PRO A 29 -8.01 10.39 8.00
C PRO A 29 -6.63 10.01 8.53
N MET A 30 -5.80 9.44 7.66
CA MET A 30 -4.40 9.23 7.98
C MET A 30 -3.58 10.40 7.46
N HIS A 31 -2.81 11.02 8.35
CA HIS A 31 -1.84 12.03 7.92
C HIS A 31 -0.62 11.31 7.37
N MET A 32 -0.18 11.64 6.16
CA MET A 32 1.14 11.30 5.61
C MET A 32 1.73 12.55 5.01
N GLU A 33 3.02 12.70 5.19
CA GLU A 33 3.77 13.81 4.61
C GLU A 33 4.02 13.55 3.13
N GLU A 34 4.06 14.61 2.32
CA GLU A 34 4.28 14.49 0.87
C GLU A 34 5.58 13.74 0.54
N TYR A 35 6.63 13.92 1.34
CA TYR A 35 7.91 13.25 1.12
C TYR A 35 7.83 11.73 1.37
N GLU A 36 7.01 11.27 2.31
CA GLU A 36 6.78 9.85 2.59
C GLU A 36 6.09 9.20 1.38
N ILE A 37 5.01 9.84 0.88
CA ILE A 37 4.26 9.37 -0.29
C ILE A 37 5.15 9.33 -1.52
N LYS A 38 5.93 10.39 -1.74
CA LYS A 38 6.87 10.47 -2.87
C LYS A 38 7.93 9.39 -2.78
N TYR A 39 8.44 9.10 -1.59
CA TYR A 39 9.41 8.04 -1.37
C TYR A 39 8.83 6.67 -1.74
N LEU A 40 7.63 6.33 -1.25
CA LEU A 40 6.94 5.07 -1.60
C LEU A 40 6.77 4.92 -3.11
N CYS A 41 6.26 5.97 -3.79
CA CYS A 41 6.08 5.96 -5.24
C CYS A 41 7.39 5.74 -6.00
N LEU A 42 8.48 6.39 -5.59
CA LEU A 42 9.78 6.24 -6.25
C LEU A 42 10.35 4.83 -6.05
N LYS A 43 10.29 4.30 -4.83
CA LYS A 43 10.77 2.94 -4.52
C LYS A 43 9.98 1.88 -5.27
N ALA A 44 8.65 1.94 -5.21
CA ALA A 44 7.81 0.98 -5.91
C ALA A 44 7.98 1.07 -7.43
N ARG A 45 8.08 2.28 -8.00
CA ARG A 45 8.38 2.46 -9.43
C ARG A 45 9.69 1.77 -9.83
N ASP A 46 10.74 1.93 -9.04
CA ASP A 46 12.03 1.32 -9.34
C ASP A 46 11.93 -0.22 -9.24
N ILE A 47 11.14 -0.78 -8.33
CA ILE A 47 10.84 -2.22 -8.27
C ILE A 47 10.09 -2.67 -9.53
N PHE A 48 8.99 -1.99 -9.89
CA PHE A 48 8.17 -2.35 -11.05
C PHE A 48 8.93 -2.27 -12.38
N ILE A 49 9.83 -1.29 -12.55
CA ILE A 49 10.69 -1.17 -13.75
C ILE A 49 11.64 -2.37 -13.87
N ASN A 50 12.12 -2.90 -12.75
CA ASN A 50 13.05 -4.02 -12.73
C ASN A 50 12.36 -5.40 -12.82
N GLN A 51 11.03 -5.45 -12.68
CA GLN A 51 10.24 -6.66 -12.84
C GLN A 51 9.67 -6.77 -14.27
N PRO A 52 9.44 -8.00 -14.77
CA PRO A 52 8.82 -8.19 -16.07
C PRO A 52 7.36 -7.71 -16.07
N ILE A 53 6.93 -7.08 -17.17
CA ILE A 53 5.54 -6.64 -17.34
C ILE A 53 4.54 -7.82 -17.33
N LEU A 54 4.99 -9.00 -17.77
CA LEU A 54 4.26 -10.26 -17.64
C LEU A 54 4.88 -11.03 -16.47
N LEU A 55 4.21 -10.98 -15.31
CA LEU A 55 4.66 -11.68 -14.12
C LEU A 55 4.45 -13.18 -14.28
N GLU A 56 5.51 -13.96 -14.01
CA GLU A 56 5.44 -15.41 -13.84
C GLU A 56 5.46 -15.69 -12.33
N LEU A 57 4.37 -16.30 -11.83
CA LEU A 57 4.14 -16.47 -10.40
C LEU A 57 3.88 -17.94 -10.07
N GLU A 58 4.36 -18.38 -8.92
CA GLU A 58 4.15 -19.74 -8.43
C GLU A 58 2.90 -19.86 -7.55
N ALA A 59 2.40 -21.08 -7.39
CA ALA A 59 1.16 -21.33 -6.68
C ALA A 59 1.29 -21.19 -5.15
N ALA A 60 0.10 -21.00 -4.56
CA ALA A 60 -0.26 -20.49 -3.24
C ALA A 60 -0.37 -18.95 -3.14
N ILE A 61 -0.94 -18.31 -4.17
CA ILE A 61 -1.22 -16.87 -4.20
C ILE A 61 -2.72 -16.57 -4.03
N LYS A 62 -3.03 -15.51 -3.29
CA LYS A 62 -4.37 -14.94 -3.16
C LYS A 62 -4.57 -13.86 -4.22
N ILE A 63 -5.55 -14.06 -5.10
CA ILE A 63 -5.87 -13.09 -6.15
C ILE A 63 -6.99 -12.17 -5.65
N CYS A 64 -6.76 -10.86 -5.74
CA CYS A 64 -7.67 -9.83 -5.28
C CYS A 64 -8.10 -8.94 -6.44
N GLY A 65 -9.42 -8.77 -6.58
CA GLY A 65 -9.99 -7.84 -7.55
C GLY A 65 -9.99 -6.40 -7.03
N ASP A 66 -10.87 -5.60 -7.61
CA ASP A 66 -10.93 -4.16 -7.38
C ASP A 66 -11.22 -3.78 -5.92
N ILE A 67 -10.63 -2.68 -5.47
CA ILE A 67 -10.82 -2.14 -4.12
C ILE A 67 -11.61 -0.82 -4.14
N HIS A 68 -11.51 -0.02 -5.21
CA HIS A 68 -12.29 1.22 -5.43
C HIS A 68 -12.31 2.17 -4.22
N GLY A 69 -11.16 2.45 -3.61
CA GLY A 69 -11.08 3.42 -2.52
C GLY A 69 -11.67 2.96 -1.17
N GLN A 70 -12.02 1.67 -1.01
CA GLN A 70 -12.56 1.07 0.22
C GLN A 70 -11.47 0.50 1.14
N TYR A 71 -10.74 1.36 1.85
CA TYR A 71 -9.55 0.96 2.64
C TYR A 71 -9.84 -0.08 3.74
N TYR A 72 -10.99 0.01 4.41
CA TYR A 72 -11.37 -0.95 5.44
C TYR A 72 -11.62 -2.36 4.90
N ASP A 73 -12.09 -2.47 3.66
CA ASP A 73 -12.31 -3.77 3.03
C ASP A 73 -10.98 -4.42 2.64
N LEU A 74 -9.98 -3.61 2.23
CA LEU A 74 -8.59 -4.08 2.07
C LEU A 74 -8.01 -4.61 3.38
N LEU A 75 -8.19 -3.88 4.49
CA LEU A 75 -7.71 -4.31 5.81
C LEU A 75 -8.37 -5.62 6.26
N ARG A 76 -9.69 -5.76 6.06
CA ARG A 76 -10.41 -7.01 6.34
C ARG A 76 -9.96 -8.16 5.47
N LEU A 77 -9.61 -7.90 4.21
CA LEU A 77 -9.09 -8.90 3.29
C LEU A 77 -7.76 -9.47 3.80
N PHE A 78 -6.86 -8.63 4.32
CA PHE A 78 -5.64 -9.08 4.98
C PHE A 78 -5.91 -9.80 6.31
N GLU A 79 -6.88 -9.36 7.12
CA GLU A 79 -7.26 -10.06 8.35
C GLU A 79 -7.75 -11.49 8.09
N HIS A 80 -8.56 -11.70 7.05
CA HIS A 80 -9.04 -13.02 6.67
C HIS A 80 -7.98 -13.84 5.92
N GLY A 81 -7.13 -13.15 5.16
CA GLY A 81 -6.18 -13.77 4.25
C GLY A 81 -4.79 -13.98 4.84
N SER A 82 -4.50 -13.46 6.03
CA SER A 82 -3.17 -13.21 6.59
C SER A 82 -2.48 -12.01 5.95
N PHE A 83 -1.72 -11.26 6.74
CA PHE A 83 -0.99 -10.11 6.24
C PHE A 83 0.22 -10.59 5.39
N PRO A 84 0.75 -9.77 4.49
CA PRO A 84 2.08 -10.00 3.95
C PRO A 84 3.12 -9.83 5.07
N PRO A 85 4.19 -10.66 5.13
CA PRO A 85 4.60 -11.66 4.14
C PRO A 85 4.06 -13.07 4.40
N GLU A 86 3.13 -13.28 5.35
CA GLU A 86 2.60 -14.61 5.66
C GLU A 86 1.76 -15.22 4.53
N ALA A 87 1.27 -14.39 3.60
CA ALA A 87 0.58 -14.82 2.39
C ALA A 87 0.98 -13.97 1.18
N ASP A 88 1.08 -14.62 0.02
CA ASP A 88 1.34 -13.96 -1.26
C ASP A 88 0.06 -13.42 -1.89
N TYR A 89 0.13 -12.21 -2.44
CA TYR A 89 -1.01 -11.50 -3.02
C TYR A 89 -0.75 -11.06 -4.47
N LEU A 90 -1.77 -11.20 -5.31
CA LEU A 90 -1.82 -10.60 -6.65
C LEU A 90 -3.08 -9.75 -6.76
N PHE A 91 -2.90 -8.43 -6.88
CA PHE A 91 -4.01 -7.52 -7.15
C PHE A 91 -4.15 -7.23 -8.64
N LEU A 92 -5.39 -7.12 -9.12
CA LEU A 92 -5.69 -7.01 -10.55
C LEU A 92 -5.88 -5.56 -11.06
N GLY A 93 -5.83 -4.56 -10.18
CA GLY A 93 -6.01 -3.15 -10.53
C GLY A 93 -7.16 -2.48 -9.78
N ASP A 94 -7.62 -1.34 -10.29
CA ASP A 94 -8.73 -0.54 -9.73
C ASP A 94 -8.62 -0.29 -8.20
N TYR A 95 -7.43 0.17 -7.80
CA TYR A 95 -7.11 0.55 -6.42
C TYR A 95 -7.80 1.86 -6.01
N SER A 96 -7.80 2.81 -6.93
CA SER A 96 -8.23 4.19 -6.76
C SER A 96 -9.50 4.47 -7.55
N ASP A 97 -10.22 5.52 -7.16
CA ASP A 97 -11.51 5.99 -7.69
C ASP A 97 -12.70 5.53 -6.83
N ARG A 98 -13.78 6.33 -6.85
CA ARG A 98 -15.10 6.11 -6.19
C ARG A 98 -15.13 6.09 -4.65
N GLY A 99 -14.05 5.74 -3.97
CA GLY A 99 -13.96 5.71 -2.50
C GLY A 99 -13.15 6.84 -1.89
N LYS A 100 -13.37 7.09 -0.59
CA LYS A 100 -12.83 8.24 0.15
C LYS A 100 -11.36 8.09 0.57
N GLN A 101 -10.83 6.87 0.59
CA GLN A 101 -9.52 6.54 1.17
C GLN A 101 -8.57 5.91 0.13
N SER A 102 -8.60 6.44 -1.09
CA SER A 102 -7.76 5.95 -2.20
C SER A 102 -6.27 6.13 -1.91
N LEU A 103 -5.89 7.17 -1.17
CA LEU A 103 -4.49 7.44 -0.85
C LEU A 103 -3.94 6.40 0.14
N GLU A 104 -4.71 6.07 1.17
CA GLU A 104 -4.34 5.05 2.16
C GLU A 104 -4.20 3.68 1.51
N ILE A 105 -5.08 3.34 0.56
CA ILE A 105 -4.98 2.09 -0.20
C ILE A 105 -3.68 2.03 -0.98
N ILE A 106 -3.42 3.02 -1.84
CA ILE A 106 -2.24 2.94 -2.71
C ILE A 106 -0.96 2.98 -1.87
N CYS A 107 -0.91 3.77 -0.79
CA CYS A 107 0.27 3.81 0.07
C CYS A 107 0.48 2.50 0.82
N LEU A 108 -0.57 1.83 1.31
CA LEU A 108 -0.42 0.51 1.92
C LEU A 108 0.04 -0.54 0.91
N LEU A 109 -0.51 -0.53 -0.30
CA LEU A 109 -0.13 -1.48 -1.35
C LEU A 109 1.29 -1.27 -1.88
N LEU A 110 1.80 -0.03 -1.87
CA LEU A 110 3.18 0.27 -2.26
C LEU A 110 4.19 0.06 -1.12
N ALA A 111 3.71 0.01 0.13
CA ALA A 111 4.52 -0.24 1.31
C ALA A 111 4.65 -1.73 1.65
N TYR A 112 3.84 -2.61 1.05
CA TYR A 112 4.07 -4.06 1.06
C TYR A 112 4.82 -4.50 -0.19
#